data_AF-A0A1W1WAU9-F1
#
_entry.id   AF-A0A1W1WAU9-F1
#
_cell.length_a   1.000
_cell.length_b   1.000
_cell.length_c   1.000
_cell.angle_alpha   90.00
_cell.angle_beta   90.00
_cell.angle_gamma   90.00
#
_symmetry.space_group_name_H-M   'P 1'
#
loop_
_entity.id
_entity.type
_entity.pdbx_description
1 polymer ?
#
loop_
_entity_poly.entity_id
_entity_poly.type
_entity_poly.pdbx_seq_one_letter_code
_entity_poly.pdbx_strand_id
1 'polypeptide(L)'
;MQGLLATGFILLVLVILGRAIWAILTRGFLKPSWRRFAIRGVAGASLIGAWNVIASWTGLGHIGFNILTLAVTGVLGVPGLLSLVTIRYGLS
;
A
#
# COMPACT_ATOMS: atom_id res chain seq x y z
N MET A 1 -11.19 17.49 23.47
CA MET A 1 -12.10 17.01 22.40
C MET A 1 -11.38 16.67 21.08
N GLN A 2 -10.21 17.24 20.77
CA GLN A 2 -9.49 16.96 19.51
C GLN A 2 -8.91 15.53 19.41
N GLY A 3 -8.45 14.94 20.51
CA GLY A 3 -7.90 13.58 20.50
C GLY A 3 -8.92 12.50 20.10
N LEU A 4 -10.18 12.64 20.53
CA LEU A 4 -11.23 11.65 20.26
C LEU A 4 -11.66 11.65 18.77
N LEU A 5 -11.63 12.83 18.15
CA LEU A 5 -11.86 13.00 16.70
C LEU A 5 -10.68 12.45 15.88
N ALA A 6 -9.44 12.63 16.35
CA ALA A 6 -8.26 12.06 15.72
C ALA A 6 -8.28 10.52 15.77
N THR A 7 -8.62 9.94 16.91
CA THR A 7 -8.74 8.47 17.06
C THR A 7 -9.87 7.91 16.18
N GLY A 8 -11.01 8.60 16.10
CA GLY A 8 -12.11 8.23 15.22
C GLY A 8 -11.72 8.27 13.73
N PHE A 9 -10.95 9.28 13.31
CA PHE A 9 -10.45 9.39 11.95
C PHE A 9 -9.45 8.28 11.61
N ILE A 10 -8.52 7.96 12.52
CA ILE A 10 -7.55 6.88 12.35
C ILE A 10 -8.25 5.52 12.20
N LEU A 11 -9.26 5.24 13.03
CA LEU A 11 -10.06 4.02 12.94
C LEU A 11 -10.84 3.94 11.63
N LEU A 12 -11.41 5.06 11.18
CA LEU A 12 -12.13 5.13 9.91
C LEU A 12 -11.21 4.84 8.72
N VAL A 13 -9.99 5.42 8.72
CA VAL A 13 -8.97 5.14 7.70
C VAL A 13 -8.56 3.68 7.72
N LEU A 14 -8.32 3.09 8.89
CA LEU A 14 -7.96 1.68 9.05
C LEU A 14 -9.07 0.74 8.53
N VAL A 15 -10.34 1.05 8.80
CA VAL A 15 -11.48 0.25 8.32
C VAL A 15 -11.59 0.33 6.80
N ILE A 16 -11.43 1.51 6.21
CA ILE A 16 -11.47 1.68 4.74
C ILE A 16 -10.31 0.92 4.09
N LEU A 17 -9.09 1.04 4.64
CA LEU A 17 -7.92 0.30 4.15
C LEU A 17 -8.11 -1.21 4.29
N GLY A 18 -8.60 -1.68 5.44
CA GLY A 18 -8.87 -3.09 5.69
C GLY A 18 -9.91 -3.66 4.71
N ARG A 19 -11.00 -2.93 4.45
CA ARG A 19 -12.01 -3.34 3.45
C ARG A 19 -11.46 -3.32 2.03
N ALA A 20 -10.59 -2.37 1.70
CA ALA A 20 -9.93 -2.31 0.40
C ALA A 20 -9.02 -3.52 0.18
N ILE A 21 -8.18 -3.86 1.18
CA ILE A 21 -7.31 -5.04 1.15
C ILE A 21 -8.14 -6.33 1.01
N TRP A 22 -9.20 -6.47 1.80
CA TRP A 22 -10.09 -7.64 1.73
C TRP A 22 -10.78 -7.77 0.37
N ALA A 23 -11.24 -6.66 -0.22
CA ALA A 23 -11.85 -6.66 -1.55
C ALA A 23 -10.86 -7.02 -2.65
N ILE A 24 -9.60 -6.58 -2.54
CA ILE A 24 -8.53 -6.93 -3.48
C ILE A 24 -8.20 -8.43 -3.40
N LEU A 25 -8.11 -8.98 -2.19
CA LEU A 25 -7.87 -10.41 -1.95
C LEU A 25 -9.01 -11.29 -2.48
N THR A 26 -10.24 -11.00 -2.03
CA THR A 26 -11.42 -11.85 -2.34
C THR A 26 -11.86 -11.75 -3.78
N ARG A 27 -11.84 -10.55 -4.37
CA ARG A 27 -12.31 -10.37 -5.75
C ARG A 27 -11.17 -10.60 -6.73
N GLY A 28 -9.96 -10.11 -6.46
CA GLY A 28 -8.86 -10.00 -7.43
C GLY A 28 -8.38 -11.30 -8.06
N PHE A 29 -8.58 -12.46 -7.41
CA PHE A 29 -8.05 -13.74 -7.90
C PHE A 29 -8.86 -14.41 -9.02
N LEU A 30 -10.13 -14.05 -9.22
CA LEU A 30 -11.05 -14.88 -10.05
C LEU A 30 -11.33 -14.41 -11.49
N LYS A 31 -10.94 -13.20 -11.90
CA LYS A 31 -11.08 -12.70 -13.29
C LYS A 31 -10.06 -11.58 -13.59
N PRO A 32 -9.14 -11.75 -14.55
CA PRO A 32 -8.24 -10.67 -14.97
C PRO A 32 -9.01 -9.72 -15.90
N SER A 33 -9.51 -8.62 -15.36
CA SER A 33 -10.03 -7.51 -16.17
C SER A 33 -9.02 -6.37 -16.13
N TRP A 34 -8.83 -5.67 -17.25
CA TRP A 34 -8.01 -4.46 -17.35
C TRP A 34 -8.30 -3.45 -16.23
N ARG A 35 -9.57 -3.40 -15.80
CA ARG A 35 -10.04 -2.58 -14.68
C ARG A 35 -9.39 -2.97 -13.34
N ARG A 36 -9.17 -4.26 -13.07
CA ARG A 36 -8.42 -4.72 -11.88
C ARG A 36 -6.94 -4.43 -11.97
N PHE A 37 -6.36 -4.50 -13.17
CA PHE A 37 -4.95 -4.15 -13.36
C PHE A 37 -4.73 -2.66 -13.09
N ALA A 38 -5.62 -1.80 -13.57
CA ALA A 38 -5.62 -0.37 -13.27
C ALA A 38 -5.81 -0.09 -11.77
N ILE A 39 -6.79 -0.73 -11.12
CA ILE A 39 -7.02 -0.56 -9.66
C ILE A 39 -5.80 -1.03 -8.85
N ARG A 40 -5.19 -2.15 -9.23
CA ARG A 40 -3.97 -2.67 -8.59
C ARG A 40 -2.78 -1.73 -8.80
N GLY A 41 -2.59 -1.20 -10.00
CA GLY A 41 -1.55 -0.21 -10.28
C GLY A 41 -1.73 1.07 -9.46
N VAL A 42 -2.95 1.60 -9.39
CA VAL A 42 -3.27 2.77 -8.55
C VAL A 42 -3.06 2.45 -7.07
N ALA A 43 -3.50 1.28 -6.59
CA ALA A 43 -3.28 0.87 -5.20
C ALA A 43 -1.79 0.73 -4.86
N GLY A 44 -1.00 0.13 -5.76
CA GLY A 44 0.45 0.01 -5.63
C GLY A 44 1.14 1.37 -5.61
N ALA A 45 0.71 2.30 -6.47
CA ALA A 45 1.19 3.68 -6.48
C ALA A 45 0.89 4.38 -5.15
N SER A 46 -0.34 4.29 -4.66
CA SER A 46 -0.75 4.87 -3.38
C SER A 46 0.03 4.30 -2.20
N LEU A 47 0.33 3.00 -2.21
CA LEU A 47 1.15 2.35 -1.17
C LEU A 47 2.59 2.87 -1.14
N ILE A 48 3.23 2.98 -2.31
CA ILE A 48 4.59 3.53 -2.41
C ILE A 48 4.58 5.02 -2.01
N GLY A 49 3.55 5.76 -2.41
CA GLY A 49 3.36 7.16 -2.01
C GLY A 49 3.24 7.31 -0.49
N ALA A 50 2.37 6.51 0.13
CA ALA A 50 2.18 6.49 1.58
C ALA A 50 3.49 6.14 2.32
N TRP A 51 4.24 5.15 1.83
CA TRP A 51 5.56 4.83 2.38
C TRP A 51 6.52 6.01 2.26
N ASN A 52 6.59 6.65 1.09
CA ASN A 52 7.51 7.77 0.88
C ASN A 52 7.16 9.00 1.71
N VAL A 53 5.88 9.23 2.00
CA VAL A 53 5.46 10.21 2.99
C VAL A 53 5.95 9.77 4.37
N ILE A 54 5.66 8.56 4.84
CA ILE A 54 6.14 8.12 6.17
C ILE A 54 7.67 8.23 6.28
N ALA A 55 8.39 7.84 5.22
CA ALA A 55 9.83 7.91 5.11
C ALA A 55 10.36 9.34 5.27
N SER A 56 9.70 10.36 4.69
CA SER A 56 10.14 11.75 4.83
C SER A 56 10.01 12.30 6.25
N TRP A 57 9.10 11.74 7.06
CA TRP A 57 8.89 12.17 8.46
C TRP A 57 9.72 11.35 9.47
N THR A 58 10.10 10.13 9.09
CA THR A 58 10.80 9.18 9.98
C THR A 58 12.30 9.07 9.69
N GLY A 59 12.79 9.65 8.59
CA GLY A 59 14.17 9.46 8.12
C GLY A 59 14.44 8.07 7.54
N LEU A 60 13.41 7.21 7.44
CA LEU A 60 13.48 5.97 6.69
C LEU A 60 13.69 6.31 5.21
N GLY A 61 14.35 5.44 4.46
CA GLY A 61 14.62 5.76 3.07
C GLY A 61 13.44 5.47 2.12
N HIS A 62 13.44 6.22 1.03
CA HIS A 62 12.41 6.19 -0.01
C HIS A 62 12.49 4.99 -0.95
N ILE A 63 11.34 4.45 -1.31
CA ILE A 63 11.22 3.44 -2.37
C ILE A 63 11.02 4.17 -3.70
N GLY A 64 11.82 3.82 -4.70
CA GLY A 64 11.71 4.41 -6.04
C GLY A 64 10.38 4.06 -6.70
N PHE A 65 9.76 5.04 -7.34
CA PHE A 65 8.61 4.82 -8.21
C PHE A 65 9.09 4.32 -9.57
N ASN A 66 9.01 3.01 -9.79
CA ASN A 66 9.30 2.39 -11.08
C ASN A 66 8.29 1.28 -11.38
N ILE A 67 8.27 0.78 -12.61
CA ILE A 67 7.30 -0.24 -13.05
C ILE A 67 7.40 -1.52 -12.21
N LEU A 68 8.62 -1.89 -11.78
CA LEU A 68 8.85 -3.09 -10.98
C LEU A 68 8.23 -2.94 -9.58
N THR A 69 8.50 -1.82 -8.89
CA THR A 69 7.96 -1.55 -7.55
C THR A 69 6.45 -1.42 -7.59
N LEU A 70 5.90 -0.74 -8.61
CA LEU A 70 4.46 -0.66 -8.87
C LEU A 70 3.81 -2.02 -9.14
N ALA A 71 4.48 -2.89 -9.89
CA ALA A 71 3.98 -4.23 -10.16
C ALA A 71 4.00 -5.09 -8.89
N VAL A 72 5.06 -5.03 -8.11
CA VAL A 72 5.21 -5.77 -6.86
C VAL A 72 4.18 -5.29 -5.82
N THR A 73 4.06 -3.98 -5.58
CA THR A 73 3.07 -3.43 -4.64
C THR A 73 1.65 -3.50 -5.19
N GLY A 74 1.45 -3.45 -6.51
CA GLY A 74 0.13 -3.55 -7.12
C GLY A 74 -0.43 -4.97 -7.14
N VAL A 75 0.42 -5.96 -7.39
CA VAL A 75 0.04 -7.38 -7.40
C VAL A 75 -0.04 -7.95 -5.98
N LEU A 76 0.97 -7.68 -5.16
CA LEU A 76 1.09 -8.26 -3.81
C LEU A 76 0.57 -7.34 -2.71
N GLY A 77 0.27 -6.07 -2.99
CA GLY A 77 -0.24 -5.13 -1.99
C GLY A 77 0.79 -4.78 -0.91
N VAL A 78 0.32 -4.79 0.34
CA VAL A 78 1.14 -4.51 1.53
C VAL A 78 2.30 -5.51 1.70
N PRO A 79 2.10 -6.85 1.54
CA PRO A 79 3.21 -7.79 1.51
C PRO A 79 4.31 -7.42 0.50
N GLY A 80 3.95 -7.00 -0.70
CA GLY A 80 4.92 -6.56 -1.72
C GLY A 80 5.70 -5.33 -1.31
N LEU A 81 5.03 -4.36 -0.67
CA LEU A 81 5.69 -3.18 -0.12
C LEU A 81 6.70 -3.58 0.97
N LEU A 82 6.29 -4.45 1.89
CA LEU A 82 7.18 -4.95 2.94
C LEU A 82 8.39 -5.64 2.33
N SER A 83 8.23 -6.53 1.35
CA SER A 83 9.35 -7.17 0.67
C SER A 83 10.33 -6.15 0.05
N LEU A 84 9.83 -5.09 -0.60
CA LEU A 84 10.67 -4.03 -1.15
C LEU A 84 11.42 -3.26 -0.07
N VAL A 85 10.78 -3.01 1.07
CA VAL A 85 11.41 -2.41 2.25
C VAL A 85 12.50 -3.33 2.79
N THR A 86 12.21 -4.62 3.01
CA THR A 86 13.17 -5.61 3.54
C THR A 86 14.40 -5.74 2.64
N ILE A 87 14.20 -5.83 1.31
CA ILE A 87 15.28 -5.87 0.32
C ILE A 87 16.13 -4.60 0.40
N ARG A 88 15.49 -3.43 0.53
CA ARG A 88 16.20 -2.15 0.58
C ARG A 88 17.02 -1.96 1.85
N TYR A 89 16.61 -2.56 2.96
CA TYR A 89 17.35 -2.55 4.22
C TYR A 89 18.28 -3.77 4.39
N GLY A 90 18.38 -4.65 3.38
CA GLY A 90 19.27 -5.81 3.42
C GLY A 90 18.92 -6.84 4.50
N LEU A 91 17.66 -6.90 4.95
CA LEU A 91 17.19 -7.81 6.00
C LEU A 91 16.85 -9.21 5.45
N SER A 92 17.57 -9.68 4.43
CA SER A 92 17.39 -10.99 3.79
C SER A 92 18.14 -12.10 4.50
#